data_AF-A0A2S5M896-F1
#
_entry.id   AF-A0A2S5M896-F1
#
_cell.length_a   1.000
_cell.length_b   1.000
_cell.length_c   1.000
_cell.angle_alpha   90.00
_cell.angle_beta   90.00
_cell.angle_gamma   90.00
#
_symmetry.space_group_name_H-M   'P 1'
#
loop_
_entity.id
_entity.type
_entity.pdbx_description
1 polymer ?
#
loop_
_entity_poly.entity_id
_entity_poly.type
_entity_poly.pdbx_seq_one_letter_code
_entity_poly.pdbx_strand_id
1 'polypeptide(L)'
;MLDIRGLAIVVTAAAALQGCASASGGNDPGARPLPIGQSCQSIRGELNRLDSRGVPAQVERASNGGKLSAAQRVDVDNYNRLLGQYLGSRCHV
;
A
#
# COMPACT_ATOMS: atom_id res chain seq x y z
N MET A 1 36.57 -36.97 6.87
CA MET A 1 37.73 -36.14 6.52
C MET A 1 37.50 -35.58 5.14
N LEU A 2 37.81 -34.31 4.97
CA LEU A 2 37.48 -33.43 3.86
C LEU A 2 38.67 -33.44 2.87
N ASP A 3 38.48 -33.93 1.64
CA ASP A 3 39.55 -33.89 0.62
C ASP A 3 39.29 -32.80 -0.43
N ILE A 4 40.24 -31.86 -0.42
CA ILE A 4 40.29 -30.57 -1.10
C ILE A 4 40.68 -30.79 -2.57
N ARG A 5 39.71 -31.18 -3.40
CA ARG A 5 39.89 -31.27 -4.86
C ARG A 5 38.72 -30.61 -5.58
N GLY A 6 38.82 -29.31 -5.76
CA GLY A 6 37.85 -28.55 -6.52
C GLY A 6 37.94 -27.06 -6.27
N LEU A 7 39.14 -26.50 -6.37
CA LEU A 7 39.33 -25.05 -6.40
C LEU A 7 38.81 -24.51 -7.75
N ALA A 8 37.49 -24.54 -7.96
CA ALA A 8 36.82 -23.90 -9.08
C ALA A 8 36.34 -22.53 -8.63
N ILE A 9 37.23 -21.55 -8.78
CA ILE A 9 36.98 -20.18 -9.22
C ILE A 9 35.56 -19.66 -8.87
N VAL A 10 35.42 -19.11 -7.66
CA VAL A 10 34.27 -18.27 -7.28
C VAL A 10 34.58 -16.84 -7.71
N VAL A 11 34.39 -16.51 -8.99
CA VAL A 11 34.28 -15.12 -9.45
C VAL A 11 33.39 -15.09 -10.69
N THR A 12 32.12 -14.73 -10.51
CA THR A 12 31.27 -13.92 -11.41
C THR A 12 29.80 -14.05 -10.99
N ALA A 13 29.47 -13.48 -9.83
CA ALA A 13 28.10 -13.03 -9.56
C ALA A 13 28.02 -11.52 -9.88
N ALA A 14 28.25 -11.17 -11.14
CA ALA A 14 28.08 -9.80 -11.62
C ALA A 14 26.69 -9.65 -12.24
N ALA A 15 25.86 -8.87 -11.55
CA ALA A 15 24.76 -8.08 -12.10
C ALA A 15 23.58 -8.82 -12.74
N ALA A 16 22.70 -9.38 -11.91
CA ALA A 16 21.27 -9.52 -12.27
C ALA A 16 20.29 -9.25 -11.11
N LEU A 17 20.74 -8.65 -10.01
CA LEU A 17 19.85 -8.01 -9.03
C LEU A 17 19.72 -6.51 -9.34
N GLN A 18 19.03 -6.21 -10.44
CA GLN A 18 18.33 -4.92 -10.54
C GLN A 18 17.20 -4.94 -9.51
N GLY A 19 17.55 -4.61 -8.26
CA GLY A 19 16.62 -4.54 -7.15
C GLY A 19 17.21 -3.90 -5.90
N CYS A 20 18.44 -3.38 -5.96
CA CYS A 20 19.08 -2.67 -4.86
C CYS A 20 19.12 -1.18 -5.16
N ALA A 21 17.99 -0.52 -4.98
CA ALA A 21 17.96 0.92 -4.76
C ALA A 21 18.56 1.18 -3.37
N SER A 22 19.88 1.40 -3.32
CA SER A 22 20.53 2.08 -2.20
C SER A 22 20.92 3.47 -2.65
N ALA A 23 19.95 4.38 -2.55
CA ALA A 23 20.16 5.81 -2.42
C ALA A 23 19.37 6.24 -1.19
N SER A 24 20.06 6.84 -0.24
CA SER A 24 19.62 7.18 1.10
C SER A 24 18.29 7.93 1.15
N GLY A 25 17.29 7.38 1.88
CA GLY A 25 16.13 8.13 2.37
C GLY A 25 14.76 7.52 2.01
N GLY A 26 14.15 6.82 2.98
CA GLY A 26 12.71 6.57 3.08
C GLY A 26 12.05 5.76 1.95
N ASN A 27 11.58 4.55 2.26
CA ASN A 27 10.69 3.74 1.41
C ASN A 27 9.28 4.36 1.18
N ASP A 28 9.17 5.69 1.16
CA ASP A 28 7.94 6.35 0.75
C ASP A 28 7.91 6.35 -0.79
N PRO A 29 6.92 5.74 -1.45
CA PRO A 29 6.81 5.73 -2.92
C PRO A 29 6.64 7.11 -3.57
N GLY A 30 6.97 8.20 -2.87
CA GLY A 30 6.67 9.57 -3.25
C GLY A 30 5.18 9.84 -3.11
N ALA A 31 4.83 11.10 -2.86
CA ALA A 31 3.44 11.52 -2.86
C ALA A 31 2.83 11.22 -4.25
N ARG A 32 1.85 10.32 -4.28
CA ARG A 32 1.07 10.08 -5.50
C ARG A 32 0.20 11.30 -5.79
N PRO A 33 0.16 11.79 -7.04
CA PRO A 33 -0.71 12.90 -7.37
C PRO A 33 -2.17 12.51 -7.10
N LEU A 34 -2.92 13.47 -6.54
CA LEU A 34 -4.35 13.34 -6.34
C LEU A 34 -5.05 13.21 -7.72
N PRO A 35 -6.19 12.50 -7.80
CA PRO A 35 -7.03 12.55 -8.99
C PRO A 35 -7.39 13.99 -9.36
N ILE A 36 -7.46 14.30 -10.66
CA ILE A 36 -7.86 15.61 -11.17
C ILE A 36 -9.19 16.03 -10.51
N GLY A 37 -9.20 17.21 -9.88
CA GLY A 37 -10.39 17.77 -9.21
C GLY A 37 -10.60 17.32 -7.75
N GLN A 38 -9.71 16.48 -7.18
CA GLN A 38 -9.75 16.16 -5.74
C GLN A 38 -8.68 16.89 -4.95
N SER A 39 -9.02 17.27 -3.72
CA SER A 39 -8.11 17.83 -2.73
C SER A 39 -8.05 16.93 -1.49
N CYS A 40 -7.00 17.09 -0.69
CA CYS A 40 -6.90 16.39 0.60
C CYS A 40 -8.12 16.65 1.50
N GLN A 41 -8.67 17.87 1.45
CA GLN A 41 -9.85 18.26 2.21
C GLN A 41 -11.11 17.56 1.69
N SER A 42 -11.30 17.45 0.36
CA SER A 42 -12.45 16.75 -0.20
C SER A 42 -12.41 15.25 0.10
N ILE A 43 -11.22 14.63 0.02
CA ILE A 43 -11.02 13.21 0.38
C ILE A 43 -11.30 12.97 1.85
N ARG A 44 -10.75 13.82 2.75
CA ARG A 44 -11.01 13.72 4.19
C ARG A 44 -12.50 13.89 4.51
N GLY A 45 -13.18 14.81 3.83
CA GLY A 45 -14.62 15.00 3.97
C GLY A 45 -15.41 13.73 3.59
N GLU A 46 -15.02 13.07 2.51
CA GLU A 46 -15.66 11.83 2.07
C GLU A 46 -15.36 10.65 2.99
N LEU A 47 -14.12 10.53 3.49
CA LEU A 47 -13.74 9.56 4.52
C LEU A 47 -14.58 9.73 5.78
N ASN A 48 -14.72 10.97 6.28
CA ASN A 48 -15.53 11.26 7.46
C ASN A 48 -17.02 10.90 7.26
N ARG A 49 -17.56 11.06 6.04
CA ARG A 49 -18.94 10.64 5.73
C ARG A 49 -19.08 9.12 5.80
N LEU A 50 -18.11 8.37 5.30
CA LEU A 50 -18.12 6.92 5.38
C LEU A 50 -17.86 6.42 6.82
N ASP A 51 -16.99 7.10 7.57
CA ASP A 51 -16.74 6.83 8.99
C ASP A 51 -18.01 6.99 9.82
N SER A 52 -18.75 8.08 9.63
CA SER A 52 -20.01 8.32 10.34
C SER A 52 -21.12 7.31 9.99
N ARG A 53 -21.01 6.63 8.85
CA ARG A 53 -21.88 5.51 8.46
C ARG A 53 -21.43 4.16 9.03
N GLY A 54 -20.34 4.12 9.79
CA GLY A 54 -19.80 2.89 10.39
C GLY A 54 -19.12 1.97 9.37
N VAL A 55 -18.63 2.51 8.26
CA VAL A 55 -17.88 1.73 7.25
C VAL A 55 -16.60 1.10 7.81
N PRO A 56 -15.83 1.71 8.75
CA PRO A 56 -14.66 1.07 9.35
C PRO A 56 -14.95 -0.31 9.96
N ALA A 57 -16.06 -0.44 10.70
CA ALA A 57 -16.47 -1.73 11.26
C ALA A 57 -16.85 -2.77 10.18
N GLN A 58 -17.30 -2.31 9.01
CA GLN A 58 -17.57 -3.18 7.86
C GLN A 58 -16.28 -3.63 7.18
N VAL A 59 -15.28 -2.75 7.08
CA VAL A 59 -13.93 -3.08 6.60
C VAL A 59 -13.34 -4.18 7.49
N GLU A 60 -13.33 -3.98 8.81
CA GLU A 60 -12.84 -4.98 9.76
C GLU A 60 -13.56 -6.33 9.62
N ARG A 61 -14.89 -6.29 9.50
CA ARG A 61 -15.68 -7.51 9.26
C ARG A 61 -15.27 -8.20 7.96
N ALA A 62 -15.07 -7.47 6.88
CA ALA A 62 -14.64 -8.02 5.59
C ALA A 62 -13.25 -8.65 5.70
N SER A 63 -12.31 -7.96 6.36
CA SER A 63 -10.95 -8.44 6.62
C SER A 63 -10.91 -9.71 7.46
N ASN A 64 -11.88 -9.87 8.37
CA ASN A 64 -12.04 -11.06 9.19
C ASN A 64 -12.85 -12.18 8.50
N GLY A 65 -13.10 -12.08 7.19
CA GLY A 65 -13.83 -13.08 6.39
C GLY A 65 -15.35 -13.04 6.57
N GLY A 66 -15.87 -12.04 7.26
CA GLY A 66 -17.30 -11.84 7.43
C GLY A 66 -17.99 -11.41 6.13
N LYS A 67 -19.26 -11.78 5.99
CA LYS A 67 -20.05 -11.44 4.82
C LYS A 67 -20.55 -9.99 4.90
N LEU A 68 -20.63 -9.35 3.74
CA LEU A 68 -21.17 -8.01 3.54
C LEU A 68 -22.28 -8.07 2.50
N SER A 69 -23.29 -7.21 2.65
CA SER A 69 -24.26 -6.96 1.57
C SER A 69 -23.59 -6.25 0.39
N ALA A 70 -24.26 -6.23 -0.77
CA ALA A 70 -23.74 -5.54 -1.94
C ALA A 70 -23.48 -4.04 -1.68
N ALA A 71 -24.40 -3.37 -0.97
CA ALA A 71 -24.24 -1.96 -0.59
C ALA A 71 -23.04 -1.74 0.35
N GLN A 72 -22.88 -2.62 1.35
CA GLN A 72 -21.76 -2.54 2.29
C GLN A 72 -20.41 -2.74 1.60
N ARG A 73 -20.34 -3.63 0.59
CA ARG A 73 -19.12 -3.80 -0.22
C ARG A 73 -18.76 -2.53 -0.96
N VAL A 74 -19.73 -1.89 -1.61
CA VAL A 74 -19.49 -0.62 -2.32
C VAL A 74 -18.95 0.46 -1.37
N ASP A 75 -19.49 0.55 -0.17
CA ASP A 75 -19.02 1.50 0.84
C ASP A 75 -17.58 1.19 1.29
N VAL A 76 -17.28 -0.07 1.57
CA VAL A 76 -15.95 -0.55 1.95
C VAL A 76 -14.93 -0.30 0.83
N ASP A 77 -15.29 -0.59 -0.42
CA ASP A 77 -14.41 -0.39 -1.58
C ASP A 77 -14.12 1.11 -1.78
N ASN A 78 -15.15 1.96 -1.65
CA ASN A 78 -14.97 3.41 -1.71
C ASN A 78 -14.09 3.92 -0.58
N TYR A 79 -14.30 3.43 0.65
CA TYR A 79 -13.51 3.81 1.81
C TYR A 79 -12.04 3.47 1.61
N ASN A 80 -11.73 2.22 1.23
CA ASN A 80 -10.37 1.76 1.00
C ASN A 80 -9.69 2.52 -0.15
N ARG A 81 -10.44 2.82 -1.23
CA ARG A 81 -9.93 3.64 -2.34
C ARG A 81 -9.56 5.05 -1.87
N LEU A 82 -10.43 5.71 -1.13
CA LEU A 82 -10.19 7.06 -0.61
C LEU A 82 -9.07 7.08 0.42
N LEU A 83 -9.00 6.09 1.29
CA LEU A 83 -7.97 5.94 2.30
C LEU A 83 -6.60 5.75 1.63
N GLY A 84 -6.52 4.90 0.60
CA GLY A 84 -5.31 4.72 -0.20
C GLY A 84 -4.85 6.00 -0.89
N GLN A 85 -5.78 6.82 -1.40
CA GLN A 85 -5.45 8.14 -1.96
C GLN A 85 -4.98 9.11 -0.88
N TYR A 86 -5.68 9.18 0.25
CA TYR A 86 -5.34 10.05 1.37
C TYR A 86 -3.93 9.75 1.93
N LEU A 87 -3.61 8.48 2.11
CA LEU A 87 -2.30 8.03 2.59
C LEU A 87 -1.23 8.19 1.50
N GLY A 88 -1.50 7.76 0.27
CA GLY A 88 -0.56 7.80 -0.84
C GLY A 88 -0.21 9.21 -1.32
N SER A 89 -1.14 10.16 -1.21
CA SER A 89 -0.90 11.58 -1.50
C SER A 89 -0.36 12.35 -0.28
N ARG A 90 -0.07 11.65 0.83
CA ARG A 90 0.42 12.23 2.10
C ARG A 90 -0.49 13.33 2.65
N CYS A 91 -1.81 13.21 2.48
CA CYS A 91 -2.78 14.19 2.99
C CYS A 91 -2.91 14.20 4.53
N HIS A 92 -2.18 13.32 5.22
CA HIS A 92 -2.15 13.15 6.67
C HIS A 92 -0.96 13.81 7.35
N VAL A 93 0.02 14.31 6.58
CA VAL A 93 1.27 14.89 7.10
C VAL A 93 1.13 16.38 7.38
#